data_AF-A0A221R2R0-F1
#
_entry.id   AF-A0A221R2R0-F1
#
_cell.length_a   1.000
_cell.length_b   1.000
_cell.length_c   1.000
_cell.angle_alpha   90.00
_cell.angle_beta   90.00
_cell.angle_gamma   90.00
#
_symmetry.space_group_name_H-M   'P 1'
#
loop_
_entity.id
_entity.type
_entity.pdbx_description
1 polymer ?
#
loop_
_entity_poly.entity_id
_entity_poly.type
_entity_poly.pdbx_seq_one_letter_code
_entity_poly.pdbx_strand_id
1 'polypeptide(L)'
;MAQARSRQGSGDGGRTERIRLYLGAWSAVSVVQFFAAEAATIAQWAGPAPYSRRLGFISDLGQVSCGLHGTREICSPLHALMDVSFVLQGIGMVIAALLLTSPVLRVAAEWPAVLAERRLTAALMRTTPPLASHATVAVPRLATLAVRLLLAAAGIGVAVVGLFPQDSVESIHLAGATAYFLGGSCALVVLGLLWLRRTAAAWPVLLLGATALTSTLVGGALQMRVPEPGTLERLMGYPVTIGIALVGAVLAWRLGVPARAARALARARA
;
A
#
# COMPACT_ATOMS: atom_id res chain seq x y z
N MET A 1 -18.85 45.10 -2.44
CA MET A 1 -17.48 44.68 -2.07
C MET A 1 -17.39 43.43 -1.18
N ALA A 2 -18.49 42.78 -0.76
CA ALA A 2 -18.43 41.59 0.12
C ALA A 2 -18.27 40.23 -0.58
N GLN A 3 -18.45 40.14 -1.91
CA GLN A 3 -18.38 38.88 -2.67
C GLN A 3 -16.96 38.46 -3.10
N ALA A 4 -15.94 39.30 -2.89
CA ALA A 4 -14.55 39.01 -3.28
C ALA A 4 -13.77 38.22 -2.22
N ARG A 5 -14.16 38.27 -0.93
CA ARG A 5 -13.43 37.59 0.16
C ARG A 5 -13.79 36.11 0.34
N SER A 6 -14.94 35.63 -0.17
CA SER A 6 -15.35 34.21 -0.01
C SER A 6 -14.67 33.24 -1.00
N ARG A 7 -14.09 33.75 -2.10
CA ARG A 7 -13.36 32.93 -3.08
C ARG A 7 -11.91 32.64 -2.69
N GLN A 8 -11.30 33.46 -1.82
CA GLN A 8 -9.91 33.26 -1.40
C GLN A 8 -9.76 32.20 -0.29
N GLY A 9 -10.71 32.07 0.63
CA GLY A 9 -10.67 31.06 1.70
C GLY A 9 -10.98 29.62 1.25
N SER A 10 -11.71 29.44 0.15
CA SER A 10 -12.03 28.12 -0.41
C SER A 10 -10.94 27.56 -1.33
N GLY A 11 -10.16 28.44 -1.97
CA GLY A 11 -9.07 28.06 -2.87
C GLY A 11 -7.83 27.50 -2.18
N ASP A 12 -7.50 28.02 -0.99
CA ASP A 12 -6.31 27.60 -0.23
C ASP A 12 -6.51 26.27 0.50
N GLY A 13 -7.70 26.06 1.08
CA GLY A 13 -8.09 24.78 1.69
C GLY A 13 -8.08 23.62 0.69
N GLY A 14 -8.62 23.83 -0.51
CA GLY A 14 -8.63 22.82 -1.57
C GLY A 14 -7.25 22.52 -2.17
N ARG A 15 -6.33 23.49 -2.13
CA ARG A 15 -4.92 23.30 -2.55
C ARG A 15 -4.17 22.46 -1.53
N THR A 16 -4.29 22.80 -0.25
CA THR A 16 -3.64 22.09 0.86
C THR A 16 -4.10 20.65 0.96
N GLU A 17 -5.40 20.39 0.84
CA GLU A 17 -5.94 19.02 0.81
C GLU A 17 -5.37 18.22 -0.37
N ARG A 18 -5.30 18.81 -1.55
CA ARG A 18 -4.72 18.15 -2.73
C ARG A 18 -3.25 17.79 -2.52
N ILE A 19 -2.44 18.69 -1.96
CA ILE A 19 -1.02 18.42 -1.67
C ILE A 19 -0.89 17.23 -0.72
N ARG A 20 -1.67 17.23 0.38
CA ARG A 20 -1.68 16.11 1.35
C ARG A 20 -1.96 14.77 0.67
N LEU A 21 -2.96 14.73 -0.21
CA LEU A 21 -3.32 13.50 -0.93
C LEU A 21 -2.25 13.05 -1.93
N TYR A 22 -1.57 13.99 -2.60
CA TYR A 22 -0.44 13.65 -3.45
C TYR A 22 0.73 13.09 -2.66
N LEU A 23 1.05 13.70 -1.52
CA LEU A 23 2.09 13.19 -0.63
C LEU A 23 1.74 11.77 -0.16
N GLY A 24 0.49 11.52 0.25
CA GLY A 24 0.04 10.18 0.61
C GLY A 24 0.12 9.16 -0.53
N ALA A 25 -0.26 9.56 -1.75
CA ALA A 25 -0.21 8.69 -2.92
C ALA A 25 1.24 8.34 -3.33
N TRP A 26 2.13 9.34 -3.38
CA TRP A 26 3.54 9.13 -3.71
C TRP A 26 4.31 8.41 -2.60
N SER A 27 3.92 8.59 -1.35
CA SER A 27 4.42 7.81 -0.21
C SER A 27 4.05 6.32 -0.31
N ALA A 28 2.89 6.00 -0.87
CA ALA A 28 2.56 4.61 -1.18
C ALA A 28 3.36 4.08 -2.37
N VAL A 29 3.66 4.91 -3.38
CA VAL A 29 4.53 4.52 -4.50
C VAL A 29 5.98 4.30 -4.07
N SER A 30 6.51 5.10 -3.14
CA SER A 30 7.92 5.05 -2.76
C SER A 30 8.36 3.71 -2.19
N VAL A 31 7.44 2.88 -1.69
CA VAL A 31 7.71 1.53 -1.18
C VAL A 31 8.43 0.63 -2.19
N VAL A 32 8.35 0.91 -3.50
CA VAL A 32 9.08 0.15 -4.53
C VAL A 32 10.60 0.22 -4.39
N GLN A 33 11.14 1.20 -3.64
CA GLN A 33 12.57 1.30 -3.34
C GLN A 33 13.11 0.03 -2.67
N PHE A 34 12.26 -0.70 -1.94
CA PHE A 34 12.55 -2.01 -1.37
C PHE A 34 13.20 -2.97 -2.37
N PHE A 35 12.69 -3.03 -3.61
CA PHE A 35 13.21 -3.96 -4.62
C PHE A 35 14.63 -3.59 -5.08
N ALA A 36 14.96 -2.29 -5.08
CA ALA A 36 16.30 -1.84 -5.42
C ALA A 36 17.28 -2.18 -4.29
N ALA A 37 16.88 -1.97 -3.03
CA ALA A 37 17.67 -2.37 -1.86
C ALA A 37 17.88 -3.88 -1.82
N GLU A 38 16.81 -4.68 -2.00
CA GLU A 38 16.91 -6.13 -2.03
C GLU A 38 17.85 -6.62 -3.14
N ALA A 39 17.73 -6.08 -4.35
CA ALA A 39 18.61 -6.46 -5.46
C ALA A 39 20.09 -6.12 -5.17
N ALA A 40 20.35 -4.94 -4.60
CA ALA A 40 21.70 -4.52 -4.22
C ALA A 40 22.29 -5.38 -3.10
N THR A 41 21.51 -5.69 -2.05
CA THR A 41 21.96 -6.53 -0.95
C THR A 41 22.20 -7.96 -1.39
N ILE A 42 21.34 -8.53 -2.25
CA ILE A 42 21.56 -9.85 -2.88
C ILE A 42 22.85 -9.85 -3.71
N ALA A 43 23.12 -8.79 -4.46
CA ALA A 43 24.32 -8.69 -5.29
C ALA A 43 25.62 -8.61 -4.49
N GLN A 44 25.56 -8.29 -3.20
CA GLN A 44 26.70 -8.26 -2.28
C GLN A 44 26.63 -9.36 -1.22
N TRP A 45 25.80 -10.39 -1.44
CA TRP A 45 25.68 -11.52 -0.54
C TRP A 45 27.02 -12.26 -0.40
N ALA A 46 27.42 -12.54 0.84
CA ALA A 46 28.72 -13.14 1.18
C ALA A 46 28.59 -14.48 1.91
N GLY A 47 27.42 -15.14 1.83
CA GLY A 47 27.25 -16.50 2.36
C GLY A 47 28.04 -17.55 1.55
N PRO A 48 28.10 -18.80 2.02
CA PRO A 48 28.93 -19.86 1.42
C PRO A 48 28.52 -20.25 0.00
N ALA A 49 27.28 -19.93 -0.40
CA ALA A 49 26.77 -20.10 -1.75
C ALA A 49 26.05 -18.81 -2.20
N PRO A 50 25.94 -18.59 -3.53
CA PRO A 50 25.17 -17.48 -4.07
C PRO A 50 23.74 -17.46 -3.52
N TYR A 51 23.22 -16.26 -3.22
CA TYR A 51 21.89 -16.13 -2.66
C TYR A 51 20.81 -16.70 -3.59
N SER A 52 20.01 -17.63 -3.08
CA SER A 52 18.87 -18.20 -3.80
C SER A 52 17.58 -17.54 -3.36
N ARG A 53 16.87 -16.85 -4.27
CA ARG A 53 15.54 -16.29 -3.98
C ARG A 53 14.47 -17.35 -3.67
N ARG A 54 14.74 -18.62 -4.00
CA ARG A 54 13.81 -19.73 -3.71
C ARG A 54 13.97 -20.25 -2.29
N LEU A 55 15.22 -20.27 -1.80
CA LEU A 55 15.58 -20.90 -0.53
C LEU A 55 15.87 -19.89 0.59
N GLY A 56 16.46 -18.75 0.26
CA GLY A 56 16.81 -17.69 1.21
C GLY A 56 15.63 -16.78 1.52
N PHE A 57 15.47 -16.44 2.79
CA PHE A 57 14.48 -15.47 3.23
C PHE A 57 14.95 -14.06 2.89
N ILE A 58 14.00 -13.16 2.67
CA ILE A 58 14.17 -11.72 2.60
C ILE A 58 14.74 -11.22 3.94
N SER A 59 14.28 -11.77 5.07
CA SER A 59 14.79 -11.40 6.40
C SER A 59 16.28 -11.72 6.60
N ASP A 60 16.81 -12.75 5.91
CA ASP A 60 18.25 -13.07 5.94
C ASP A 60 19.10 -11.91 5.41
N LEU A 61 18.56 -11.09 4.50
CA LEU A 61 19.25 -9.93 3.94
C LEU A 61 19.43 -8.81 4.95
N GLY A 62 18.63 -8.77 6.02
CA GLY A 62 18.74 -7.80 7.12
C GLY A 62 19.56 -8.28 8.31
N GLN A 63 20.08 -9.52 8.30
CA GLN A 63 20.85 -10.02 9.45
C GLN A 63 22.20 -9.30 9.59
N VAL A 64 22.48 -8.84 10.81
CA VAL A 64 23.66 -8.02 11.13
C VAL A 64 24.91 -8.88 11.26
N SER A 65 24.77 -10.07 11.82
CA SER A 65 25.89 -10.95 12.17
C SER A 65 26.09 -12.02 11.11
N CYS A 66 27.31 -12.15 10.59
CA CYS A 66 27.68 -13.29 9.76
C CYS A 66 27.91 -14.54 10.61
N GLY A 67 27.37 -15.68 10.20
CA GLY A 67 27.56 -16.94 10.90
C GLY A 67 26.44 -17.95 10.68
N LEU A 68 26.41 -18.98 11.53
CA LEU A 68 25.40 -20.03 11.51
C LEU A 68 24.14 -19.58 12.28
N HIS A 69 23.02 -19.45 11.56
CA HIS A 69 21.71 -19.10 12.11
C HIS A 69 20.74 -20.27 11.90
N GLY A 70 20.54 -21.05 12.96
CA GLY A 70 19.85 -22.33 12.87
C GLY A 70 20.68 -23.34 12.07
N THR A 71 20.20 -23.72 10.88
CA THR A 71 20.89 -24.67 9.98
C THR A 71 21.50 -23.99 8.76
N ARG A 72 21.44 -22.66 8.65
CA ARG A 72 21.86 -21.90 7.47
C ARG A 72 22.95 -20.92 7.84
N GLU A 73 24.00 -20.88 7.03
CA GLU A 73 25.06 -19.90 7.16
C GLU A 73 24.70 -18.65 6.37
N ILE A 74 24.60 -17.52 7.07
CA ILE A 74 24.13 -16.25 6.53
C ILE A 74 25.23 -15.21 6.70
N CYS A 75 25.45 -14.40 5.66
CA CYS A 75 26.29 -13.22 5.73
C CYS A 75 25.81 -12.16 4.73
N SER A 76 25.28 -11.05 5.25
CA SER A 76 24.73 -9.94 4.48
C SER A 76 25.52 -8.65 4.77
N PRO A 77 26.62 -8.37 4.04
CA PRO A 77 27.43 -7.16 4.26
C PRO A 77 26.65 -5.85 4.09
N LEU A 78 25.61 -5.84 3.25
CA LEU A 78 24.72 -4.69 3.05
C LEU A 78 23.42 -4.79 3.84
N HIS A 79 23.42 -5.44 5.00
CA HIS A 79 22.23 -5.56 5.84
C HIS A 79 21.62 -4.19 6.19
N ALA A 80 22.45 -3.19 6.49
CA ALA A 80 22.00 -1.85 6.82
C ALA A 80 21.19 -1.19 5.68
N LEU A 81 21.56 -1.44 4.42
CA LEU A 81 20.79 -0.95 3.27
C LEU A 81 19.39 -1.58 3.25
N MET A 82 19.32 -2.90 3.51
CA MET A 82 18.06 -3.64 3.53
C MET A 82 17.16 -3.16 4.68
N ASP A 83 17.72 -3.05 5.87
CA ASP A 83 17.04 -2.63 7.10
C ASP A 83 16.51 -1.20 7.00
N VAL A 84 17.33 -0.26 6.51
CA VAL A 84 16.89 1.11 6.22
C VAL A 84 15.78 1.10 5.17
N SER A 85 15.86 0.25 4.16
CA SER A 85 14.78 0.09 3.17
C SER A 85 13.47 -0.37 3.83
N PHE A 86 13.51 -1.34 4.75
CA PHE A 86 12.32 -1.78 5.49
C PHE A 86 11.71 -0.63 6.31
N VAL A 87 12.54 0.14 7.00
CA VAL A 87 12.11 1.32 7.76
C VAL A 87 11.47 2.37 6.86
N LEU A 88 12.10 2.72 5.74
CA LEU A 88 11.58 3.69 4.79
C LEU A 88 10.27 3.22 4.14
N GLN A 89 10.16 1.94 3.83
CA GLN A 89 8.92 1.33 3.36
C GLN A 89 7.82 1.47 4.41
N GLY A 90 8.12 1.17 5.67
CA GLY A 90 7.16 1.27 6.77
C GLY A 90 6.66 2.69 7.00
N ILE A 91 7.57 3.67 7.02
CA ILE A 91 7.24 5.10 7.09
C ILE A 91 6.35 5.50 5.91
N GLY A 92 6.70 5.06 4.69
CA GLY A 92 5.92 5.33 3.49
C GLY A 92 4.47 4.82 3.59
N MET A 93 4.29 3.63 4.15
CA MET A 93 2.97 3.03 4.39
C MET A 93 2.18 3.77 5.47
N VAL A 94 2.82 4.17 6.58
CA VAL A 94 2.17 4.95 7.65
C VAL A 94 1.74 6.33 7.15
N ILE A 95 2.59 7.05 6.43
CA ILE A 95 2.25 8.33 5.83
C ILE A 95 1.09 8.17 4.84
N ALA A 96 1.11 7.13 4.00
CA ALA A 96 0.00 6.82 3.11
C ALA A 96 -1.30 6.56 3.89
N ALA A 97 -1.28 5.77 4.95
CA ALA A 97 -2.45 5.49 5.78
C ALA A 97 -3.02 6.76 6.45
N LEU A 98 -2.15 7.67 6.90
CA LEU A 98 -2.54 8.92 7.54
C LEU A 98 -3.12 9.92 6.53
N LEU A 99 -2.49 10.06 5.37
CA LEU A 99 -2.83 11.09 4.39
C LEU A 99 -3.90 10.67 3.39
N LEU A 100 -4.05 9.39 3.08
CA LEU A 100 -5.12 8.90 2.21
C LEU A 100 -6.45 8.83 2.97
N THR A 101 -7.42 9.62 2.53
CA THR A 101 -8.71 9.76 3.21
C THR A 101 -9.76 8.78 2.68
N SER A 102 -10.71 8.40 3.53
CA SER A 102 -11.84 7.54 3.16
C SER A 102 -12.63 8.03 1.93
N PRO A 103 -12.90 9.34 1.74
CA PRO A 103 -13.51 9.84 0.51
C PRO A 103 -12.66 9.56 -0.73
N VAL A 104 -11.34 9.76 -0.65
CA VAL A 104 -10.44 9.62 -1.80
C VAL A 104 -10.30 8.16 -2.23
N LEU A 105 -10.21 7.24 -1.26
CA LEU A 105 -10.24 5.80 -1.56
C LEU A 105 -11.54 5.37 -2.23
N ARG A 106 -12.67 6.03 -1.94
CA ARG A 106 -13.96 5.79 -2.61
C ARG A 106 -14.04 6.45 -3.99
N VAL A 107 -13.55 7.68 -4.13
CA VAL A 107 -13.57 8.43 -5.41
C VAL A 107 -12.63 7.81 -6.43
N ALA A 108 -11.46 7.35 -6.00
CA ALA A 108 -10.53 6.63 -6.87
C ALA A 108 -11.12 5.32 -7.40
N ALA A 109 -12.09 4.77 -6.66
CA ALA A 109 -12.85 3.63 -7.09
C ALA A 109 -13.75 3.97 -8.28
N GLU A 110 -14.27 5.19 -8.44
CA GLU A 110 -15.33 5.47 -9.43
C GLU A 110 -14.79 5.62 -10.86
N TRP A 111 -15.22 4.73 -11.77
CA TRP A 111 -14.97 4.83 -13.19
C TRP A 111 -15.66 6.05 -13.83
N PRO A 112 -15.09 6.65 -14.89
CA PRO A 112 -15.71 7.79 -15.60
C PRO A 112 -17.12 7.48 -16.11
N ALA A 113 -17.37 6.25 -16.58
CA ALA A 113 -18.69 5.81 -17.04
C ALA A 113 -19.72 5.72 -15.89
N VAL A 114 -19.30 5.24 -14.72
CA VAL A 114 -20.17 5.15 -13.51
C VAL A 114 -20.49 6.54 -12.97
N LEU A 115 -19.54 7.48 -13.05
CA LEU A 115 -19.77 8.90 -12.72
C LEU A 115 -20.72 9.57 -13.72
N ALA A 116 -20.61 9.25 -15.01
CA ALA A 116 -21.52 9.75 -16.04
C ALA A 116 -22.94 9.22 -15.82
N GLU A 117 -23.07 7.92 -15.57
CA GLU A 117 -24.33 7.26 -15.26
C GLU A 117 -24.96 7.85 -14.00
N ARG A 118 -24.22 7.97 -12.89
CA ARG A 118 -24.72 8.60 -11.65
C ARG A 118 -25.14 10.05 -11.82
N ARG A 119 -24.43 10.84 -12.64
CA ARG A 119 -24.84 12.22 -12.96
C ARG A 119 -26.14 12.23 -13.74
N LEU A 120 -26.32 11.28 -14.67
CA LEU A 120 -27.56 11.08 -15.40
C LEU A 120 -28.68 10.65 -14.45
N THR A 121 -28.45 9.65 -13.58
CA THR A 121 -29.43 9.19 -12.60
C THR A 121 -29.79 10.26 -11.58
N ALA A 122 -28.84 11.09 -11.12
CA ALA A 122 -29.12 12.21 -10.22
C ALA A 122 -29.80 13.39 -10.93
N ALA A 123 -29.58 13.57 -12.23
CA ALA A 123 -30.36 14.49 -13.05
C ALA A 123 -31.81 14.00 -13.19
N LEU A 124 -32.01 12.69 -13.36
CA LEU A 124 -33.33 12.06 -13.45
C LEU A 124 -34.04 12.00 -12.08
N MET A 125 -33.35 11.65 -10.99
CA MET A 125 -33.94 11.57 -9.64
C MET A 125 -34.32 12.93 -9.03
N ARG A 126 -33.81 14.04 -9.58
CA ARG A 126 -34.28 15.39 -9.19
C ARG A 126 -35.77 15.60 -9.47
N THR A 127 -36.43 14.71 -10.23
CA THR A 127 -37.87 14.74 -10.47
C THR A 127 -38.68 13.85 -9.54
N THR A 128 -38.06 13.13 -8.59
CA THR A 128 -38.75 12.20 -7.67
C THR A 128 -38.37 12.44 -6.20
N PRO A 129 -39.34 12.52 -5.26
CA PRO A 129 -39.04 12.74 -3.85
C PRO A 129 -38.32 11.52 -3.22
N PRO A 130 -37.33 11.72 -2.33
CA PRO A 130 -36.52 10.64 -1.80
C PRO A 130 -37.23 9.88 -0.67
N LEU A 131 -37.27 8.55 -0.78
CA LEU A 131 -37.51 7.64 0.36
C LEU A 131 -36.19 7.44 1.12
N ALA A 132 -36.23 7.69 2.43
CA ALA A 132 -35.06 7.64 3.31
C ALA A 132 -34.48 6.22 3.40
N SER A 133 -33.21 6.04 3.00
CA SER A 133 -32.44 4.81 3.26
C SER A 133 -31.15 5.15 4.00
N HIS A 134 -31.11 4.86 5.30
CA HIS A 134 -29.96 5.18 6.16
C HIS A 134 -28.97 4.02 6.35
N ALA A 135 -29.19 2.85 5.75
CA ALA A 135 -28.40 1.64 6.03
C ALA A 135 -27.23 1.37 5.05
N THR A 136 -27.20 1.94 3.85
CA THR A 136 -26.23 1.56 2.79
C THR A 136 -24.90 2.32 2.84
N VAL A 137 -24.78 3.37 3.66
CA VAL A 137 -23.63 4.29 3.69
C VAL A 137 -22.59 3.96 4.77
N ALA A 138 -22.94 3.16 5.78
CA ALA A 138 -22.05 2.84 6.91
C ALA A 138 -20.92 1.85 6.54
N VAL A 139 -21.24 0.80 5.77
CA VAL A 139 -20.30 -0.26 5.38
C VAL A 139 -19.08 0.28 4.60
N PRO A 140 -19.23 1.19 3.62
CA PRO A 140 -18.09 1.79 2.91
C PRO A 140 -17.21 2.71 3.78
N ARG A 141 -17.67 3.17 4.95
CA ARG A 141 -16.86 4.00 5.86
C ARG A 141 -15.98 3.11 6.73
N LEU A 142 -16.57 2.09 7.36
CA LEU A 142 -15.85 1.13 8.18
C LEU A 142 -14.77 0.40 7.38
N ALA A 143 -15.08 -0.05 6.16
CA ALA A 143 -14.11 -0.74 5.32
C ALA A 143 -12.92 0.17 4.93
N THR A 144 -13.16 1.45 4.61
CA THR A 144 -12.05 2.38 4.34
C THR A 144 -11.22 2.72 5.57
N LEU A 145 -11.83 2.74 6.76
CA LEU A 145 -11.10 2.90 8.02
C LEU A 145 -10.24 1.66 8.29
N ALA A 146 -10.80 0.46 8.10
CA ALA A 146 -10.09 -0.79 8.23
C ALA A 146 -8.85 -0.84 7.32
N VAL A 147 -8.98 -0.47 6.04
CA VAL A 147 -7.83 -0.39 5.11
C VAL A 147 -6.73 0.51 5.66
N ARG A 148 -7.06 1.68 6.21
CA ARG A 148 -6.07 2.62 6.77
C ARG A 148 -5.39 2.06 8.01
N LEU A 149 -6.15 1.47 8.92
CA LEU A 149 -5.61 0.88 10.16
C LEU A 149 -4.72 -0.33 9.85
N LEU A 150 -5.16 -1.20 8.94
CA LEU A 150 -4.38 -2.35 8.47
C LEU A 150 -3.09 -1.91 7.76
N LEU A 151 -3.17 -0.88 6.91
CA LEU A 151 -1.99 -0.32 6.24
C LEU A 151 -1.00 0.33 7.23
N ALA A 152 -1.51 1.06 8.23
CA ALA A 152 -0.68 1.64 9.28
C ALA A 152 -0.01 0.55 10.14
N ALA A 153 -0.78 -0.47 10.57
CA ALA A 153 -0.24 -1.61 11.31
C ALA A 153 0.83 -2.35 10.51
N ALA A 154 0.60 -2.56 9.21
CA ALA A 154 1.57 -3.19 8.33
C ALA A 154 2.84 -2.33 8.16
N GLY A 155 2.68 -1.01 8.04
CA GLY A 155 3.78 -0.06 7.93
C GLY A 155 4.63 -0.02 9.20
N ILE A 156 4.00 -0.02 10.37
CA ILE A 156 4.68 -0.16 11.66
C ILE A 156 5.41 -1.51 11.71
N GLY A 157 4.74 -2.60 11.30
CA GLY A 157 5.32 -3.94 11.29
C GLY A 157 6.62 -4.04 10.50
N VAL A 158 6.64 -3.56 9.25
CA VAL A 158 7.87 -3.61 8.43
C VAL A 158 8.94 -2.64 8.90
N ALA A 159 8.56 -1.49 9.50
CA ALA A 159 9.55 -0.64 10.16
C ALA A 159 10.20 -1.34 11.36
N VAL A 160 9.42 -2.08 12.15
CA VAL A 160 9.93 -2.91 13.25
C VAL A 160 10.88 -3.99 12.73
N VAL A 161 10.57 -4.65 11.61
CA VAL A 161 11.46 -5.63 10.96
C VAL A 161 12.85 -5.05 10.66
N GLY A 162 12.92 -3.82 10.13
CA GLY A 162 14.20 -3.16 9.86
C GLY A 162 14.91 -2.61 11.10
N LEU A 163 14.17 -2.23 12.15
CA LEU A 163 14.76 -1.77 13.41
C LEU A 163 15.26 -2.92 14.30
N PHE A 164 14.65 -4.09 14.16
CA PHE A 164 14.96 -5.30 14.92
C PHE A 164 15.24 -6.43 13.94
N PRO A 165 16.46 -6.50 13.38
CA PRO A 165 16.93 -7.62 12.57
C PRO A 165 16.68 -8.97 13.24
N GLN A 166 16.48 -10.02 12.45
CA GLN A 166 16.06 -11.32 12.95
C GLN A 166 17.02 -11.92 13.99
N ASP A 167 18.32 -11.65 13.85
CA ASP A 167 19.39 -12.12 14.75
C ASP A 167 19.60 -11.24 16.00
N SER A 168 18.82 -10.17 16.16
CA SER A 168 18.86 -9.29 17.34
C SER A 168 17.80 -9.66 18.39
N VAL A 169 16.51 -9.53 18.03
CA VAL A 169 15.37 -9.89 18.89
C VAL A 169 14.31 -10.56 18.02
N GLU A 170 14.46 -11.87 17.84
CA GLU A 170 13.63 -12.69 16.93
C GLU A 170 12.13 -12.51 17.15
N SER A 171 11.66 -12.46 18.41
CA SER A 171 10.23 -12.32 18.71
C SER A 171 9.63 -10.99 18.25
N ILE A 172 10.37 -9.88 18.38
CA ILE A 172 9.95 -8.57 17.90
C ILE A 172 9.97 -8.54 16.37
N HIS A 173 11.00 -9.12 15.75
CA HIS A 173 11.10 -9.27 14.31
C HIS A 173 9.90 -10.04 13.74
N LEU A 174 9.58 -11.20 14.31
CA LEU A 174 8.44 -12.04 13.90
C LEU A 174 7.10 -11.33 14.11
N ALA A 175 6.94 -10.57 15.20
CA ALA A 175 5.74 -9.77 15.43
C ALA A 175 5.59 -8.68 14.36
N GLY A 176 6.69 -7.98 14.01
CA GLY A 176 6.72 -6.99 12.93
C GLY A 176 6.40 -7.59 11.57
N ALA A 177 7.03 -8.72 11.23
CA ALA A 177 6.81 -9.45 9.99
C ALA A 177 5.35 -9.91 9.86
N THR A 178 4.78 -10.47 10.94
CA THR A 178 3.38 -10.90 10.99
C THR A 178 2.43 -9.72 10.78
N ALA A 179 2.68 -8.60 11.45
CA ALA A 179 1.87 -7.38 11.29
C ALA A 179 1.94 -6.84 9.84
N TYR A 180 3.13 -6.85 9.22
CA TYR A 180 3.32 -6.45 7.83
C TYR A 180 2.58 -7.35 6.85
N PHE A 181 2.83 -8.66 6.89
CA PHE A 181 2.26 -9.60 5.94
C PHE A 181 0.74 -9.66 6.06
N LEU A 182 0.21 -9.90 7.26
CA LEU A 182 -1.22 -10.06 7.48
C LEU A 182 -1.98 -8.73 7.32
N GLY A 183 -1.44 -7.64 7.87
CA GLY A 183 -2.06 -6.31 7.76
C GLY A 183 -2.08 -5.83 6.30
N GLY A 184 -0.95 -5.93 5.60
CA GLY A 184 -0.81 -5.49 4.22
C GLY A 184 -1.68 -6.29 3.26
N SER A 185 -1.69 -7.61 3.39
CA SER A 185 -2.52 -8.47 2.54
C SER A 185 -4.01 -8.23 2.78
N CYS A 186 -4.45 -8.12 4.04
CA CYS A 186 -5.84 -7.82 4.38
C CYS A 186 -6.26 -6.44 3.87
N ALA A 187 -5.39 -5.43 3.97
CA ALA A 187 -5.67 -4.08 3.47
C ALA A 187 -5.95 -4.10 1.97
N LEU A 188 -5.14 -4.82 1.18
CA LEU A 188 -5.31 -4.95 -0.26
C LEU A 188 -6.56 -5.75 -0.63
N VAL A 189 -6.86 -6.84 0.08
CA VAL A 189 -8.10 -7.60 -0.15
C VAL A 189 -9.33 -6.72 0.11
N VAL A 190 -9.40 -6.06 1.27
CA VAL A 190 -10.54 -5.19 1.61
C VAL A 190 -10.67 -4.05 0.60
N LEU A 191 -9.57 -3.40 0.22
CA LEU A 191 -9.59 -2.30 -0.74
C LEU A 191 -9.99 -2.79 -2.15
N GLY A 192 -9.45 -3.91 -2.59
CA GLY A 192 -9.79 -4.51 -3.87
C GLY A 192 -11.27 -4.90 -3.95
N LEU A 193 -11.83 -5.48 -2.89
CA LEU A 193 -13.26 -5.80 -2.80
C LEU A 193 -14.13 -4.53 -2.88
N LEU A 194 -13.71 -3.45 -2.22
CA LEU A 194 -14.37 -2.14 -2.32
C LEU A 194 -14.35 -1.57 -3.75
N TRP A 195 -13.34 -1.94 -4.55
CA TRP A 195 -13.12 -1.44 -5.90
C TRP A 195 -13.74 -2.32 -7.01
N LEU A 196 -14.07 -3.59 -6.74
CA LEU A 196 -14.46 -4.62 -7.74
C LEU A 196 -15.49 -4.21 -8.79
N ARG A 197 -16.46 -3.37 -8.40
CA ARG A 197 -17.53 -2.91 -9.28
C ARG A 197 -17.42 -1.44 -9.66
N ARG A 198 -16.29 -0.83 -9.35
CA ARG A 198 -16.10 0.60 -9.51
C ARG A 198 -14.92 0.91 -10.44
N THR A 199 -13.83 0.14 -10.38
CA THR A 199 -12.64 0.37 -11.22
C THR A 199 -11.96 -0.93 -11.61
N ALA A 200 -11.44 -1.01 -12.83
CA ALA A 200 -10.64 -2.12 -13.32
C ALA A 200 -9.38 -2.38 -12.47
N ALA A 201 -8.86 -1.35 -11.78
CA ALA A 201 -7.73 -1.49 -10.86
C ALA A 201 -8.01 -2.42 -9.66
N ALA A 202 -9.28 -2.75 -9.41
CA ALA A 202 -9.67 -3.69 -8.35
C ALA A 202 -9.08 -5.08 -8.55
N TRP A 203 -9.08 -5.59 -9.79
CA TRP A 203 -8.64 -6.93 -10.12
C TRP A 203 -7.16 -7.19 -9.77
N PRO A 204 -6.20 -6.38 -10.24
CA PRO A 204 -4.80 -6.57 -9.85
C PRO A 204 -4.58 -6.35 -8.35
N VAL A 205 -5.26 -5.38 -7.72
CA VAL A 205 -5.16 -5.16 -6.26
C VAL A 205 -5.64 -6.38 -5.48
N LEU A 206 -6.77 -6.97 -5.89
CA LEU A 206 -7.29 -8.20 -5.30
C LEU A 206 -6.40 -9.40 -5.52
N LEU A 207 -5.90 -9.59 -6.74
CA LEU A 207 -5.03 -10.71 -7.05
C LEU A 207 -3.77 -10.67 -6.19
N LEU A 208 -3.15 -9.49 -6.07
CA LEU A 208 -1.98 -9.27 -5.23
C LEU A 208 -2.30 -9.50 -3.75
N GLY A 209 -3.40 -8.90 -3.25
CA GLY A 209 -3.84 -9.07 -1.87
C GLY A 209 -4.17 -10.52 -1.52
N ALA A 210 -4.89 -11.22 -2.40
CA ALA A 210 -5.26 -12.62 -2.22
C ALA A 210 -4.02 -13.53 -2.24
N THR A 211 -3.10 -13.31 -3.18
CA THR A 211 -1.84 -14.07 -3.26
C THR A 211 -1.01 -13.90 -1.99
N ALA A 212 -0.85 -12.67 -1.51
CA ALA A 212 -0.16 -12.41 -0.25
C ALA A 212 -0.87 -13.03 0.95
N LEU A 213 -2.20 -12.90 1.02
CA LEU A 213 -2.97 -13.43 2.15
C LEU A 213 -2.91 -14.96 2.19
N THR A 214 -3.13 -15.64 1.07
CA THR A 214 -3.05 -17.11 1.01
C THR A 214 -1.65 -17.59 1.35
N SER A 215 -0.61 -16.95 0.81
CA SER A 215 0.79 -17.29 1.11
C SER A 215 1.11 -17.05 2.60
N THR A 216 0.57 -15.99 3.19
CA THR A 216 0.77 -15.68 4.62
C THR A 216 0.10 -16.72 5.51
N LEU A 217 -1.12 -17.12 5.17
CA LEU A 217 -1.85 -18.17 5.88
C LEU A 217 -1.16 -19.53 5.74
N VAL A 218 -0.67 -19.87 4.55
CA VAL A 218 0.09 -21.10 4.30
C VAL A 218 1.41 -21.08 5.07
N GLY A 219 2.16 -19.98 5.03
CA GLY A 219 3.42 -19.80 5.76
C GLY A 219 3.24 -19.94 7.27
N GLY A 220 2.19 -19.33 7.82
CA GLY A 220 1.82 -19.48 9.23
C GLY A 220 1.37 -20.90 9.58
N ALA A 221 0.51 -21.53 8.77
CA ALA A 221 0.01 -22.88 9.02
C ALA A 221 1.12 -23.94 8.95
N LEU A 222 2.05 -23.79 8.02
CA LEU A 222 3.17 -24.72 7.83
C LEU A 222 4.42 -24.32 8.61
N GLN A 223 4.38 -23.22 9.37
CA GLN A 223 5.54 -22.68 10.11
C GLN A 223 6.77 -22.52 9.20
N MET A 224 6.54 -22.08 7.95
CA MET A 224 7.56 -21.97 6.88
C MET A 224 8.32 -23.26 6.56
N ARG A 225 7.86 -24.44 7.01
CA ARG A 225 8.44 -25.75 6.71
C ARG A 225 8.00 -26.24 5.33
N VAL A 226 8.46 -25.56 4.29
CA VAL A 226 8.20 -25.87 2.88
C VAL A 226 9.52 -26.06 2.13
N PRO A 227 9.53 -26.73 0.95
CA PRO A 227 10.76 -26.92 0.17
C PRO A 227 11.41 -25.60 -0.28
N GLU A 228 10.61 -24.57 -0.55
CA GLU A 228 11.07 -23.27 -1.04
C GLU A 228 10.56 -22.14 -0.14
N PRO A 229 11.12 -22.00 1.07
CA PRO A 229 10.61 -21.06 2.06
C PRO A 229 10.83 -19.60 1.65
N GLY A 230 11.93 -19.32 0.93
CA GLY A 230 12.20 -18.01 0.33
C GLY A 230 11.21 -17.62 -0.78
N THR A 231 10.74 -18.58 -1.58
CA THR A 231 9.66 -18.34 -2.55
C THR A 231 8.37 -17.97 -1.82
N LEU A 232 8.02 -18.72 -0.77
CA LEU A 232 6.79 -18.47 -0.01
C LEU A 232 6.79 -17.09 0.64
N GLU A 233 7.88 -16.69 1.29
CA GLU A 233 7.99 -15.37 1.90
C GLU A 233 7.90 -14.23 0.86
N ARG A 234 8.49 -14.41 -0.32
CA ARG A 234 8.33 -13.45 -1.42
C ARG A 234 6.89 -13.34 -1.89
N LEU A 235 6.15 -14.45 -1.94
CA LEU A 235 4.72 -14.42 -2.24
C LEU A 235 3.89 -13.77 -1.12
N MET A 236 4.38 -13.76 0.12
CA MET A 236 3.78 -12.99 1.22
C MET A 236 4.06 -11.49 1.09
N GLY A 237 5.31 -11.09 0.80
CA GLY A 237 5.76 -9.69 0.82
C GLY A 237 5.63 -8.93 -0.50
N TYR A 238 6.11 -9.48 -1.61
CA TYR A 238 6.16 -8.77 -2.89
C TYR A 238 4.78 -8.29 -3.35
N PRO A 239 3.70 -9.11 -3.29
CA PRO A 239 2.40 -8.65 -3.72
C PRO A 239 1.86 -7.51 -2.84
N VAL A 240 2.20 -7.49 -1.54
CA VAL A 240 1.86 -6.37 -0.63
C VAL A 240 2.52 -5.08 -1.11
N THR A 241 3.84 -5.10 -1.31
CA THR A 241 4.61 -3.93 -1.78
C THR A 241 4.12 -3.43 -3.13
N ILE A 242 3.94 -4.34 -4.11
CA ILE A 242 3.45 -4.00 -5.46
C ILE A 242 2.02 -3.46 -5.39
N GLY A 243 1.15 -4.07 -4.60
CA GLY A 243 -0.25 -3.67 -4.48
C GLY A 243 -0.40 -2.28 -3.88
N ILE A 244 0.38 -1.96 -2.84
CA ILE A 244 0.38 -0.63 -2.21
C ILE A 244 0.91 0.42 -3.20
N ALA A 245 2.00 0.13 -3.91
CA ALA A 245 2.54 1.03 -4.94
C ALA A 245 1.54 1.27 -6.07
N LEU A 246 0.85 0.22 -6.53
CA LEU A 246 -0.20 0.32 -7.54
C LEU A 246 -1.37 1.20 -7.06
N VAL A 247 -1.83 1.01 -5.83
CA VAL A 247 -2.88 1.85 -5.24
C VAL A 247 -2.44 3.31 -5.20
N GLY A 248 -1.22 3.58 -4.76
CA GLY A 248 -0.60 4.91 -4.79
C GLY A 248 -0.57 5.52 -6.19
N ALA A 249 -0.12 4.77 -7.19
CA ALA A 249 -0.04 5.21 -8.58
C ALA A 249 -1.42 5.53 -9.17
N VAL A 250 -2.43 4.67 -8.90
CA VAL A 250 -3.82 4.91 -9.31
C VAL A 250 -4.33 6.22 -8.69
N LEU A 251 -4.07 6.44 -7.40
CA LEU A 251 -4.49 7.64 -6.68
C LEU A 251 -3.80 8.89 -7.23
N ALA A 252 -2.48 8.88 -7.40
CA ALA A 252 -1.70 9.98 -7.95
C ALA A 252 -2.19 10.35 -9.37
N TRP A 253 -2.43 9.33 -10.21
CA TRP A 253 -2.97 9.54 -11.55
C TRP A 253 -4.33 10.23 -11.53
N ARG A 254 -5.26 9.73 -10.70
CA ARG A 254 -6.64 10.24 -10.58
C ARG A 254 -6.66 11.68 -10.05
N LEU A 255 -5.81 12.01 -9.08
CA LEU A 255 -5.68 13.38 -8.55
C LEU A 255 -5.13 14.37 -9.61
N GLY A 256 -4.37 13.86 -10.58
CA GLY A 256 -3.75 14.64 -11.66
C GLY A 256 -4.63 14.92 -12.86
N VAL A 257 -5.62 14.08 -13.16
CA VAL A 257 -6.52 14.26 -14.32
C VAL A 257 -7.30 15.59 -14.25
N PRO A 258 -7.98 15.94 -13.14
CA PRO A 258 -8.72 17.20 -13.05
C PRO A 258 -7.84 18.45 -13.23
N ALA A 259 -6.63 18.41 -12.69
CA ALA A 259 -5.67 19.51 -12.80
C ALA A 259 -5.11 19.66 -14.23
N ARG A 260 -4.95 18.55 -14.97
CA ARG A 260 -4.57 18.57 -16.39
C ARG A 260 -5.69 19.13 -17.25
N ALA A 261 -6.93 18.69 -17.04
CA ALA A 261 -8.09 19.18 -17.79
C ALA A 261 -8.34 20.68 -17.60
N ALA A 262 -8.25 21.18 -16.35
CA ALA A 262 -8.40 22.61 -16.07
C ALA A 262 -7.31 23.45 -16.77
N ARG A 263 -6.05 22.99 -16.77
CA ARG A 263 -4.94 23.66 -17.48
C ARG A 263 -5.13 23.67 -19.00
N ALA A 264 -5.63 22.58 -19.58
CA ALA A 264 -5.93 22.50 -21.01
C ALA A 264 -7.04 23.49 -21.43
N LEU A 265 -8.13 23.57 -20.65
CA LEU A 265 -9.21 24.53 -20.90
C LEU A 265 -8.76 25.99 -20.76
N ALA A 266 -7.88 26.29 -19.80
CA ALA A 266 -7.31 27.63 -19.65
C ALA A 266 -6.44 28.02 -20.85
N ARG A 267 -5.62 27.09 -21.37
CA ARG A 267 -4.82 27.30 -22.59
C ARG A 267 -5.68 27.47 -23.85
N ALA A 268 -6.80 26.77 -23.95
CA ALA A 268 -7.71 26.88 -25.10
C ALA A 268 -8.53 28.19 -25.11
N ARG A 269 -8.52 28.95 -24.01
CA ARG A 269 -9.22 30.24 -23.86
C ARG A 269 -8.27 31.44 -23.95
N ALA A 270 -6.97 31.20 -24.03
CA ALA A 270 -5.93 32.21 -24.23
C ALA A 270 -5.55 32.24 -25.71
#